data_AF-A0A0J7I6U7-F1
#
_entry.id   AF-A0A0J7I6U7-F1
#
_cell.length_a   1.000
_cell.length_b   1.000
_cell.length_c   1.000
_cell.angle_alpha   90.00
_cell.angle_beta   90.00
_cell.angle_gamma   90.00
#
_symmetry.space_group_name_H-M   'P 1'
#
loop_
_entity.id
_entity.type
_entity.pdbx_description
1 polymer ?
#
loop_
_entity_poly.entity_id
_entity_poly.type
_entity_poly.pdbx_seq_one_letter_code
_entity_poly.pdbx_strand_id
1 'polypeptide(L)'
;MDWLKARYSNYKMMKSAEVLKNKEMKFRNWFLVVLLFLAAGMNAQIKNPVKFKFTINDLGNNQYEAVLNATMESGWHIYSKDLPEDTGIPTEYKVSGKNIELIGKFTEV
;
A
#
# COMPACT_ATOMS: atom_id res chain seq x y z
N MET A 1 -55.34 -6.73 45.37
CA MET A 1 -54.61 -7.95 44.94
C MET A 1 -54.13 -7.84 43.49
N ASP A 2 -54.94 -7.27 42.58
CA ASP A 2 -54.65 -7.33 41.13
C ASP A 2 -53.56 -6.37 40.62
N TRP A 3 -53.40 -5.19 41.24
CA TRP A 3 -52.36 -4.23 40.85
C TRP A 3 -50.93 -4.75 41.12
N LEU A 4 -50.73 -5.58 42.14
CA LEU A 4 -49.45 -6.22 42.45
C LEU A 4 -49.08 -7.26 41.38
N LYS A 5 -50.05 -8.04 40.91
CA LYS A 5 -49.86 -9.01 39.81
C LYS A 5 -49.54 -8.29 38.50
N ALA A 6 -50.23 -7.19 38.20
CA ALA A 6 -49.94 -6.35 37.03
C ALA A 6 -48.54 -5.73 37.10
N ARG A 7 -48.14 -5.21 38.28
CA ARG A 7 -46.80 -4.66 38.50
C ARG A 7 -45.70 -5.72 38.34
N TYR A 8 -45.91 -6.93 38.85
CA TYR A 8 -44.97 -8.04 38.69
C TYR A 8 -44.87 -8.50 37.23
N SER A 9 -46.00 -8.59 36.52
CA SER A 9 -46.02 -8.91 35.07
C SER A 9 -45.23 -7.87 34.26
N ASN A 10 -45.48 -6.58 34.49
CA ASN A 10 -44.75 -5.50 33.82
C ASN A 10 -43.26 -5.52 34.14
N TYR A 11 -42.87 -5.78 35.40
CA TYR A 11 -41.46 -5.94 35.79
C TYR A 11 -40.78 -7.10 35.03
N LYS A 12 -41.44 -8.25 34.93
CA LYS A 12 -40.93 -9.43 34.20
C LYS A 12 -40.77 -9.14 32.71
N MET A 13 -41.75 -8.44 32.11
CA MET A 13 -41.70 -8.00 30.71
C MET A 13 -40.53 -7.04 30.45
N MET A 14 -40.36 -6.01 31.30
CA MET A 14 -39.27 -5.05 31.17
C MET A 14 -37.89 -5.71 31.30
N LYS A 15 -37.72 -6.61 32.29
CA LYS A 15 -36.47 -7.35 32.48
C LYS A 15 -36.16 -8.27 31.28
N SER A 16 -37.18 -8.89 30.68
CA SER A 16 -37.02 -9.68 29.46
C SER A 16 -36.59 -8.82 28.26
N ALA A 17 -37.20 -7.64 28.08
CA ALA A 17 -36.85 -6.71 27.00
C ALA A 17 -35.42 -6.15 27.16
N GLU A 18 -34.98 -5.87 28.38
CA GLU A 18 -33.61 -5.41 28.67
C GLU A 18 -32.57 -6.50 28.36
N VAL A 19 -32.85 -7.76 28.70
CA VAL A 19 -31.97 -8.90 28.37
C VAL A 19 -31.85 -9.10 26.86
N LEU A 20 -32.97 -9.03 26.13
CA LEU A 20 -32.97 -9.12 24.67
C LEU A 20 -32.18 -7.96 24.05
N LYS A 21 -32.43 -6.71 24.49
CA LYS A 21 -31.67 -5.52 24.04
C LYS A 21 -30.17 -5.67 24.30
N ASN A 22 -29.77 -6.19 25.46
CA ASN A 22 -28.36 -6.41 25.78
C ASN A 22 -27.74 -7.53 24.93
N LYS A 23 -28.50 -8.58 24.59
CA LYS A 23 -28.06 -9.65 23.68
C LYS A 23 -27.85 -9.12 22.26
N GLU A 24 -28.79 -8.33 21.75
CA GLU A 24 -28.69 -7.61 20.46
C GLU A 24 -27.49 -6.65 20.45
N MET A 25 -27.30 -5.84 21.49
CA MET A 25 -26.15 -4.92 21.59
C MET A 25 -24.82 -5.67 21.66
N LYS A 26 -24.74 -6.77 22.43
CA LYS A 26 -23.53 -7.61 22.48
C LYS A 26 -23.23 -8.26 21.13
N PHE A 27 -24.25 -8.76 20.43
CA PHE A 27 -24.10 -9.33 19.09
C PHE A 27 -23.62 -8.29 18.08
N ARG A 28 -24.24 -7.09 18.06
CA ARG A 28 -23.80 -5.97 17.22
C ARG A 28 -22.35 -5.57 17.53
N ASN A 29 -22.00 -5.44 18.80
CA ASN A 29 -20.64 -5.05 19.18
C ASN A 29 -19.62 -6.12 18.79
N TRP A 30 -19.93 -7.41 18.98
CA TRP A 30 -19.10 -8.52 18.51
C TRP A 30 -18.95 -8.52 16.98
N PHE A 31 -20.05 -8.30 16.26
CA PHE A 31 -20.04 -8.18 14.81
C PHE A 31 -19.13 -7.03 14.34
N LEU A 32 -19.21 -5.87 14.99
CA LEU A 32 -18.34 -4.73 14.67
C LEU A 32 -16.85 -5.02 14.97
N VAL A 33 -16.56 -5.73 16.06
CA VAL A 33 -15.18 -6.14 16.38
C VAL A 33 -14.64 -7.10 15.31
N VAL A 34 -15.42 -8.08 14.88
CA VAL A 34 -15.03 -9.00 13.79
C VAL A 34 -14.80 -8.23 12.49
N LEU A 35 -15.70 -7.29 12.15
CA LEU A 35 -15.58 -6.48 10.95
C LEU A 35 -14.33 -5.59 10.98
N LEU A 36 -13.98 -5.04 12.15
CA LEU A 36 -12.77 -4.25 12.34
C LEU A 36 -11.49 -5.11 12.16
N PHE A 37 -11.48 -6.34 12.68
CA PHE A 37 -10.35 -7.26 12.49
C PHE A 37 -10.19 -7.69 11.03
N LEU A 38 -11.29 -7.89 10.29
CA LEU A 38 -11.25 -8.19 8.86
C LEU A 38 -10.69 -7.01 8.06
N ALA A 39 -11.11 -5.78 8.37
CA ALA A 39 -10.62 -4.58 7.72
C ALA A 39 -9.13 -4.33 8.02
N ALA A 40 -8.66 -4.63 9.23
CA ALA A 40 -7.25 -4.49 9.62
C ALA A 40 -6.30 -5.45 8.88
N GLY A 41 -6.81 -6.54 8.29
CA GLY A 41 -6.02 -7.50 7.51
C GLY A 41 -5.78 -7.09 6.05
N MET A 42 -6.46 -6.06 5.55
CA MET A 42 -6.31 -5.60 4.17
C MET A 42 -5.02 -4.80 4.01
N ASN A 43 -4.12 -5.28 3.14
CA ASN A 43 -2.86 -4.59 2.81
C ASN A 43 -2.97 -4.00 1.40
N ALA A 44 -2.88 -2.66 1.28
CA ALA A 44 -2.83 -1.95 0.01
C ALA A 44 -1.42 -1.40 -0.26
N GLN A 45 -0.42 -2.29 -0.26
CA GLN A 45 0.96 -1.87 -0.52
C GLN A 45 1.17 -1.55 -2.00
N ILE A 46 1.89 -0.46 -2.27
CA ILE A 46 2.35 -0.12 -3.61
C ILE A 46 3.27 -1.24 -4.08
N LYS A 47 2.90 -1.90 -5.18
CA LYS A 47 3.76 -2.89 -5.81
C LYS A 47 5.01 -2.18 -6.31
N ASN A 48 6.18 -2.72 -5.96
CA ASN A 48 7.46 -2.23 -6.43
C ASN A 48 8.14 -3.31 -7.31
N PRO A 49 7.68 -3.43 -8.58
CA PRO A 49 8.03 -4.53 -9.47
C PRO A 49 9.39 -4.38 -10.14
N VAL A 50 10.01 -3.19 -10.04
CA VAL A 50 11.30 -2.86 -10.61
C VAL A 50 12.25 -2.47 -9.49
N LYS A 51 13.31 -3.25 -9.30
CA LYS A 51 14.36 -2.97 -8.31
C LYS A 51 15.58 -2.41 -9.01
N PHE A 52 15.97 -1.20 -8.64
CA PHE A 52 17.17 -0.56 -9.15
C PHE A 52 18.35 -0.76 -8.20
N LYS A 53 19.51 -1.07 -8.78
CA LYS A 53 20.80 -1.09 -8.09
C LYS A 53 21.75 -0.14 -8.82
N PHE A 54 22.27 0.84 -8.08
CA PHE A 54 23.26 1.78 -8.58
C PHE A 54 24.66 1.30 -8.21
N THR A 55 25.60 1.41 -9.13
CA THR A 55 27.01 1.02 -8.92
C THR A 55 27.90 2.05 -9.60
N ILE A 56 29.02 2.38 -8.94
CA ILE A 56 30.05 3.27 -9.48
C ILE A 56 31.33 2.45 -9.62
N ASN A 57 31.86 2.40 -10.83
CA ASN A 57 33.15 1.77 -11.14
C ASN A 57 34.19 2.86 -11.35
N ASP A 58 35.32 2.79 -10.66
CA ASP A 58 36.47 3.66 -10.90
C ASP A 58 37.23 3.18 -12.14
N LEU A 59 37.44 4.08 -13.09
CA LEU A 59 38.18 3.82 -14.33
C LEU A 59 39.61 4.39 -14.28
N GLY A 60 39.97 5.06 -13.19
CA GLY A 60 41.19 5.83 -13.05
C GLY A 60 41.08 7.23 -13.66
N ASN A 61 42.10 8.06 -13.47
CA ASN A 61 42.19 9.43 -14.01
C ASN A 61 40.97 10.32 -13.68
N ASN A 62 40.39 10.16 -12.49
CA ASN A 62 39.15 10.83 -12.06
C ASN A 62 37.93 10.57 -12.97
N GLN A 63 37.92 9.44 -13.68
CA GLN A 63 36.79 8.99 -14.48
C GLN A 63 36.09 7.83 -13.79
N TYR A 64 34.75 7.87 -13.86
CA TYR A 64 33.91 6.89 -13.20
C TYR A 64 32.79 6.47 -14.15
N GLU A 65 32.48 5.19 -14.16
CA GLU A 65 31.30 4.65 -14.83
C GLU A 65 30.18 4.47 -13.79
N ALA A 66 29.02 5.08 -14.06
CA ALA A 66 27.83 4.91 -13.26
C ALA A 66 26.88 3.93 -13.94
N VAL A 67 26.61 2.80 -13.30
CA VAL A 67 25.75 1.73 -13.83
C VAL A 67 24.46 1.64 -13.00
N LEU A 68 23.32 1.78 -13.65
CA LEU A 68 22.00 1.58 -13.07
C LEU A 68 21.41 0.26 -13.58
N ASN A 69 21.40 -0.77 -12.72
CA ASN A 69 20.85 -2.08 -13.05
C ASN A 69 19.40 -2.18 -12.58
N ALA A 70 18.47 -2.54 -13.48
CA ALA A 70 17.07 -2.77 -13.15
C ALA A 70 16.76 -4.28 -13.17
N THR A 71 16.27 -4.83 -12.05
CA THR A 71 15.69 -6.17 -12.00
C THR A 71 14.18 -6.07 -11.97
N MET A 72 13.50 -6.68 -12.94
CA MET A 72 12.06 -6.53 -13.14
C MET A 72 11.33 -7.86 -12.94
N GLU A 73 10.17 -7.80 -12.29
CA GLU A 73 9.21 -8.90 -12.32
C GLU A 73 8.65 -9.10 -13.74
N SER A 74 8.28 -10.34 -14.05
CA SER A 74 7.69 -10.68 -15.36
C SER A 74 6.44 -9.84 -15.67
N GLY A 75 6.33 -9.39 -16.93
CA GLY A 75 5.21 -8.58 -17.42
C GLY A 75 5.38 -7.06 -17.22
N TRP A 76 6.47 -6.62 -16.61
CA TRP A 76 6.82 -5.21 -16.51
C TRP A 76 7.82 -4.81 -17.59
N HIS A 77 7.70 -3.56 -18.05
CA HIS A 77 8.54 -2.99 -19.09
C HIS A 77 8.99 -1.59 -18.66
N ILE A 78 10.22 -1.23 -19.03
CA ILE A 78 10.75 0.13 -18.97
C ILE A 78 10.85 0.62 -20.42
N TYR A 79 10.41 1.84 -20.68
CA TYR A 79 10.58 2.44 -21.99
C TYR A 79 12.05 2.82 -22.21
N SER A 80 12.55 2.63 -23.42
CA SER A 80 13.85 3.16 -23.82
C SER A 80 13.84 4.70 -23.73
N LYS A 81 15.02 5.31 -23.58
CA LYS A 81 15.22 6.74 -23.83
C LYS A 81 15.02 7.11 -25.31
N ASP A 82 15.24 6.16 -26.21
CA ASP A 82 15.15 6.34 -27.66
C ASP A 82 13.81 5.77 -28.16
N LEU A 83 12.73 6.52 -27.98
CA LEU A 83 11.40 6.19 -28.48
C LEU A 83 11.10 6.90 -29.82
N PRO A 84 10.36 6.27 -30.75
CA PRO A 84 9.78 6.98 -31.88
C PRO A 84 8.80 8.06 -31.42
N GLU A 85 8.66 9.12 -32.20
CA GLU A 85 7.67 10.17 -31.95
C GLU A 85 6.26 9.56 -31.81
N ASP A 86 5.46 10.11 -30.88
CA ASP A 86 4.08 9.68 -30.55
C ASP A 86 3.87 8.30 -29.91
N THR A 87 4.91 7.62 -29.44
CA THR A 87 4.76 6.25 -28.86
C THR A 87 4.63 6.19 -27.34
N GLY A 88 5.16 7.17 -26.61
CA GLY A 88 5.13 7.17 -25.15
C GLY A 88 6.03 8.24 -24.53
N ILE A 89 6.18 8.18 -23.20
CA ILE A 89 7.13 9.04 -22.48
C ILE A 89 8.46 8.29 -22.39
N PRO A 90 9.55 8.78 -23.01
CA PRO A 90 10.84 8.12 -22.95
C PRO A 90 11.44 8.22 -21.54
N THR A 91 12.34 7.28 -21.22
CA THR A 91 13.11 7.38 -19.97
C THR A 91 14.07 8.56 -20.04
N GLU A 92 14.01 9.46 -19.06
CA GLU A 92 14.91 10.60 -18.93
C GLU A 92 15.96 10.32 -17.84
N TYR A 93 17.23 10.63 -18.16
CA TYR A 93 18.34 10.56 -17.23
C TYR A 93 18.85 11.97 -16.92
N LYS A 94 18.93 12.30 -15.63
CA LYS A 94 19.45 13.59 -15.15
C LYS A 94 20.65 13.38 -14.24
N VAL A 95 21.77 14.00 -14.60
CA VAL A 95 22.98 14.02 -13.78
C VAL A 95 23.13 15.39 -13.15
N SER A 96 23.32 15.42 -11.82
CA SER A 96 23.53 16.65 -11.06
C SER A 96 24.51 16.42 -9.92
N GLY A 97 25.47 17.33 -9.74
CA GLY A 97 26.45 17.27 -8.66
C GLY A 97 27.44 18.42 -8.75
N LYS A 98 28.27 18.58 -7.72
CA LYS A 98 29.39 19.54 -7.73
C LYS A 98 30.63 18.84 -8.27
N ASN A 99 31.41 19.52 -9.11
CA ASN A 99 32.67 19.01 -9.66
C ASN A 99 32.55 17.68 -10.42
N ILE A 100 31.41 17.46 -11.09
CA ILE A 100 31.22 16.33 -12.00
C ILE A 100 30.92 16.87 -13.40
N GLU A 101 31.46 16.19 -14.39
CA GLU A 101 31.20 16.46 -15.80
C GLU A 101 30.76 15.15 -16.45
N LEU A 102 29.65 15.19 -17.19
CA LEU A 102 29.17 14.03 -17.92
C LEU A 102 30.03 13.85 -19.17
N ILE A 103 30.73 12.72 -19.26
CA ILE A 103 31.50 12.33 -20.43
C ILE A 103 30.65 11.36 -21.25
N GLY A 104 30.31 11.72 -22.49
CA GLY A 104 29.54 10.85 -23.40
C GLY A 104 28.02 10.89 -23.22
N LYS A 105 27.33 9.86 -23.71
CA LYS A 105 25.87 9.69 -23.65
C LYS A 105 25.50 8.49 -22.78
N PHE A 106 24.28 8.47 -22.25
CA PHE A 106 23.72 7.27 -21.63
C PHE A 106 23.64 6.12 -22.63
N THR A 107 24.02 4.93 -22.19
CA THR A 107 23.96 3.69 -22.97
C THR A 107 23.00 2.72 -22.28
N GLU A 108 22.04 2.20 -23.03
CA GLU A 108 21.14 1.13 -22.61
C GLU A 108 21.68 -0.20 -23.14
N VAL A 109 21.60 -1.26 -22.33
CA VAL A 109 22.13 -2.59 -22.63
C VAL A 109 21.05 -3.64 -22.44
#